data_AF-A0AAV0TH49-F1
#
_entry.id   AF-A0AAV0TH49-F1
#
_cell.length_a   1.000
_cell.length_b   1.000
_cell.length_c   1.000
_cell.angle_alpha   90.00
_cell.angle_beta   90.00
_cell.angle_gamma   90.00
#
_symmetry.space_group_name_H-M   'P 1'
#
loop_
_entity.id
_entity.type
_entity.pdbx_description
1 polymer ?
#
loop_
_entity_poly.entity_id
_entity_poly.type
_entity_poly.pdbx_seq_one_letter_code
_entity_poly.pdbx_strand_id
1 'polypeptide(L)'
;MDTAKCTDENSDLSVNCKVYYGLDGEPDIGPMVGSNLQTTDPRAPYPDNYWFSYPNSCAQKLRDEKTDECRAKYPGGLCPMGAKPDGDKCTFSYKILGYLNIDDLVGITEMGYSNYTAFCEDGGVEFKASNSGSGFDVEESIDFWKKPGDEDANSNRTSAMVKLYNKLASNDTSSNMMPLPSVEKLTAANPKCYENSKACTTSQHGCSRTLYSQICAVCKSSGDGCEIAPSSFSFPDLTLSTHSSSSSSSESSRDVDILNSSDTAVSKDGGKALPDSSSKSKNRSSSAVTVTIVPSIVILLTLVASLV
;
A
#
# COMPACT_ATOMS: atom_id res chain seq x y z
N MET A 1 5.83 4.43 10.41
CA MET A 1 6.10 3.63 9.20
C MET A 1 7.62 3.59 8.94
N ASP A 2 8.39 2.87 9.76
CA ASP A 2 9.86 2.79 9.57
C ASP A 2 10.42 1.39 9.91
N THR A 3 9.55 0.38 9.94
CA THR A 3 9.92 -1.00 10.32
C THR A 3 10.34 -1.85 9.12
N ALA A 4 9.86 -1.51 7.93
CA ALA A 4 10.05 -2.34 6.74
C ALA A 4 11.38 -2.04 6.03
N LYS A 5 11.97 -3.13 5.50
CA LYS A 5 13.02 -3.16 4.49
C LYS A 5 12.38 -3.58 3.15
N CYS A 6 12.93 -3.14 2.03
CA CYS A 6 12.69 -3.79 0.74
C CYS A 6 12.84 -5.31 0.85
N THR A 7 11.97 -6.03 0.16
CA THR A 7 12.07 -7.49 0.06
C THR A 7 13.34 -7.87 -0.71
N ASP A 8 14.12 -8.77 -0.11
CA ASP A 8 15.29 -9.36 -0.75
C ASP A 8 14.85 -10.31 -1.87
N GLU A 9 15.64 -10.35 -2.95
CA GLU A 9 15.60 -11.38 -3.96
C GLU A 9 16.78 -12.32 -3.70
N ASN A 10 16.47 -13.54 -3.25
CA ASN A 10 17.44 -14.47 -2.68
C ASN A 10 18.12 -13.89 -1.43
N SER A 11 19.38 -13.48 -1.55
CA SER A 11 20.22 -12.98 -0.45
C SER A 11 20.66 -11.53 -0.65
N ASP A 12 20.09 -10.84 -1.63
CA ASP A 12 20.42 -9.46 -1.99
C ASP A 12 19.14 -8.65 -2.23
N LEU A 13 19.25 -7.33 -2.27
CA LEU A 13 18.13 -6.47 -2.65
C LEU A 13 17.74 -6.74 -4.10
N SER A 14 16.43 -6.73 -4.39
CA SER A 14 15.95 -6.74 -5.78
C SER A 14 16.42 -5.48 -6.53
N VAL A 15 16.59 -5.59 -7.85
CA VAL A 15 16.90 -4.44 -8.74
C VAL A 15 15.89 -3.30 -8.51
N ASN A 16 14.61 -3.63 -8.36
CA ASN A 16 13.54 -2.67 -8.07
C ASN A 16 13.74 -1.88 -6.78
N CYS A 17 14.44 -2.42 -5.79
CA CYS A 17 14.81 -1.64 -4.60
C CYS A 17 16.06 -0.80 -4.83
N LYS A 18 17.05 -1.34 -5.56
CA LYS A 18 18.34 -0.66 -5.81
C LYS A 18 18.15 0.65 -6.56
N VAL A 19 17.21 0.69 -7.51
CA VAL A 19 16.92 1.89 -8.31
C VAL A 19 16.43 3.08 -7.48
N TYR A 20 15.81 2.88 -6.29
CA TYR A 20 15.34 4.00 -5.47
C TYR A 20 16.45 4.90 -4.94
N TYR A 21 17.68 4.38 -4.88
CA TYR A 21 18.83 5.08 -4.32
C TYR A 21 20.11 4.91 -5.16
N GLY A 22 19.98 4.47 -6.42
CA GLY A 22 21.11 4.20 -7.32
C GLY A 22 22.15 3.25 -6.74
N LEU A 23 21.72 2.19 -6.05
CA LEU A 23 22.64 1.21 -5.45
C LEU A 23 23.27 0.33 -6.52
N ASP A 24 24.52 -0.09 -6.30
CA ASP A 24 25.25 -1.02 -7.18
C ASP A 24 25.34 -0.61 -8.67
N GLY A 25 25.28 0.70 -8.97
CA GLY A 25 25.35 1.23 -10.34
C GLY A 25 23.99 1.29 -11.06
N GLU A 26 22.90 0.94 -10.38
CA GLU A 26 21.55 1.14 -10.89
C GLU A 26 21.21 2.64 -11.03
N PRO A 27 20.26 3.01 -11.91
CA PRO A 27 19.79 4.38 -12.02
C PRO A 27 19.18 4.85 -10.69
N ASP A 28 19.43 6.10 -10.31
CA ASP A 28 18.80 6.70 -9.14
C ASP A 28 17.50 7.39 -9.54
N ILE A 29 16.39 6.65 -9.50
CA ILE A 29 15.06 7.18 -9.84
C ILE A 29 14.39 7.89 -8.66
N GLY A 30 15.06 7.90 -7.50
CA GLY A 30 14.52 8.43 -6.25
C GLY A 30 13.43 7.55 -5.60
N PRO A 31 13.13 7.80 -4.32
CA PRO A 31 12.13 7.04 -3.58
C PRO A 31 10.71 7.44 -4.02
N MET A 32 9.96 6.52 -4.60
CA MET A 32 8.59 6.75 -5.08
C MET A 32 7.58 5.79 -4.45
N VAL A 33 6.31 6.21 -4.38
CA VAL A 33 5.23 5.35 -3.87
C VAL A 33 4.92 4.27 -4.90
N GLY A 34 5.21 3.03 -4.55
CA GLY A 34 4.80 1.87 -5.35
C GLY A 34 3.35 1.50 -5.05
N SER A 35 2.64 0.98 -6.04
CA SER A 35 1.30 0.42 -5.85
C SER A 35 1.13 -0.87 -6.64
N ASN A 36 0.32 -1.81 -6.13
CA ASN A 36 -0.09 -2.99 -6.88
C ASN A 36 -1.56 -3.32 -6.60
N LEU A 37 -2.28 -3.75 -7.62
CA LEU A 37 -3.64 -4.25 -7.50
C LEU A 37 -3.59 -5.64 -6.82
N GLN A 38 -4.33 -5.81 -5.75
CA GLN A 38 -4.41 -7.02 -4.92
C GLN A 38 -5.84 -7.56 -4.85
N THR A 39 -6.62 -7.33 -5.91
CA THR A 39 -8.04 -7.68 -5.94
C THR A 39 -8.30 -9.18 -5.81
N THR A 40 -7.36 -10.01 -6.26
CA THR A 40 -7.49 -11.47 -6.27
C THR A 40 -6.55 -12.17 -5.28
N ASP A 41 -6.07 -11.48 -4.23
CA ASP A 41 -5.25 -12.17 -3.22
C ASP A 41 -6.12 -13.27 -2.57
N PRO A 42 -5.74 -14.55 -2.72
CA PRO A 42 -6.61 -15.64 -2.34
C PRO A 42 -6.81 -15.73 -0.83
N ARG A 43 -5.94 -15.09 -0.02
CA ARG A 43 -6.08 -15.04 1.44
C ARG A 43 -7.25 -14.15 1.86
N ALA A 44 -7.50 -13.07 1.12
CA ALA A 44 -8.55 -12.11 1.41
C ALA A 44 -8.86 -11.27 0.15
N PRO A 45 -9.77 -11.73 -0.72
CA PRO A 45 -10.09 -11.02 -1.95
C PRO A 45 -10.94 -9.79 -1.63
N TYR A 46 -10.32 -8.62 -1.65
CA TYR A 46 -10.99 -7.33 -1.57
C TYR A 46 -11.05 -6.74 -2.98
N PRO A 47 -12.25 -6.61 -3.59
CA PRO A 47 -12.40 -5.99 -4.90
C PRO A 47 -11.72 -4.62 -4.98
N ASP A 48 -11.01 -4.38 -6.08
CA ASP A 48 -10.33 -3.11 -6.38
C ASP A 48 -9.32 -2.66 -5.31
N ASN A 49 -8.82 -3.58 -4.49
CA ASN A 49 -7.85 -3.28 -3.45
C ASN A 49 -6.47 -2.98 -4.03
N TYR A 50 -5.84 -1.90 -3.57
CA TYR A 50 -4.47 -1.56 -3.91
C TYR A 50 -3.60 -1.57 -2.66
N TRP A 51 -2.45 -2.21 -2.76
CA TRP A 51 -1.41 -2.11 -1.75
C TRP A 51 -0.41 -1.07 -2.16
N PHE A 52 -0.13 -0.15 -1.26
CA PHE A 52 0.84 0.92 -1.47
C PHE A 52 2.08 0.66 -0.61
N SER A 53 3.24 0.90 -1.20
CA SER A 53 4.52 0.88 -0.50
C SER A 53 5.06 2.30 -0.44
N TYR A 54 5.24 2.80 0.79
CA TYR A 54 5.72 4.14 1.08
C TYR A 54 7.17 4.08 1.56
N PRO A 55 8.17 4.29 0.68
CA PRO A 55 9.56 4.16 1.06
C PRO A 55 9.97 5.30 2.01
N ASN A 56 10.14 4.96 3.28
CA ASN A 56 10.71 5.87 4.27
C ASN A 56 12.26 5.81 4.24
N SER A 57 12.91 6.58 5.09
CA SER A 57 14.37 6.63 5.17
C SER A 57 15.00 5.24 5.30
N CYS A 58 16.14 5.05 4.63
CA CYS A 58 16.96 3.83 4.70
C CYS A 58 16.14 2.55 4.42
N ALA A 59 15.28 2.56 3.38
CA ALA A 59 14.38 1.45 3.06
C ALA A 59 15.09 0.14 2.66
N GLN A 60 16.39 0.20 2.38
CA GLN A 60 17.24 -0.94 2.04
C GLN A 60 17.81 -1.69 3.26
N LYS A 61 17.55 -1.21 4.48
CA LYS A 61 18.04 -1.81 5.73
C LYS A 61 16.90 -2.30 6.63
N LEU A 62 17.20 -3.32 7.43
CA LEU A 62 16.31 -3.73 8.51
C LEU A 62 16.23 -2.64 9.58
N ARG A 63 15.13 -2.61 10.33
CA ARG A 63 14.85 -1.57 11.34
C ARG A 63 16.04 -1.26 12.25
N ASP A 64 16.69 -2.29 12.77
CA ASP A 64 17.79 -2.16 13.73
C ASP A 64 19.09 -1.64 13.09
N GLU A 65 19.19 -1.70 11.76
CA GLU A 65 20.32 -1.23 10.97
C GLU A 65 20.11 0.16 10.36
N LYS A 66 18.93 0.75 10.55
CA LYS A 66 18.63 2.12 10.12
C LYS A 66 19.29 3.10 11.09
N THR A 67 20.57 3.39 10.89
CA THR A 67 21.29 4.41 11.66
C THR A 67 20.96 5.82 11.19
N ASP A 68 21.28 6.83 11.99
CA ASP A 68 21.07 8.23 11.60
C ASP A 68 21.90 8.61 10.37
N GLU A 69 23.10 8.03 10.21
CA GLU A 69 23.91 8.20 9.02
C GLU A 69 23.24 7.59 7.79
N CYS A 70 22.61 6.41 7.92
CA CYS A 70 21.86 5.82 6.83
C CYS A 70 20.63 6.66 6.46
N ARG A 71 19.89 7.17 7.45
CA ARG A 71 18.72 8.02 7.21
C ARG A 71 19.11 9.35 6.56
N ALA A 72 20.23 9.94 6.97
CA ALA A 72 20.76 11.16 6.37
C ALA A 72 21.19 10.93 4.92
N LYS A 73 21.83 9.78 4.63
CA LYS A 73 22.25 9.42 3.27
C LYS A 73 21.07 9.03 2.38
N TYR A 74 20.04 8.40 2.93
CA TYR A 74 18.88 7.87 2.21
C TYR A 74 17.60 8.33 2.92
N PRO A 75 17.15 9.59 2.72
CA PRO A 75 16.05 10.19 3.47
C PRO A 75 14.67 9.58 3.17
N GLY A 76 14.53 8.86 2.04
CA GLY A 76 13.24 8.30 1.60
C GLY A 76 12.35 9.37 0.96
N GLY A 77 11.08 9.03 0.72
CA GLY A 77 10.15 9.89 -0.01
C GLY A 77 9.24 10.76 0.86
N LEU A 78 9.30 10.62 2.18
CA LEU A 78 8.39 11.32 3.10
C LEU A 78 8.78 12.80 3.23
N CYS A 79 7.86 13.68 2.86
CA CYS A 79 8.00 15.12 3.08
C CYS A 79 7.93 15.48 4.57
N PRO A 80 8.55 16.60 4.99
CA PRO A 80 8.29 17.20 6.30
C PRO A 80 6.78 17.31 6.55
N MET A 81 6.34 17.05 7.78
CA MET A 81 4.92 17.08 8.12
C MET A 81 4.30 18.45 7.77
N GLY A 82 3.25 18.44 6.96
CA GLY A 82 2.58 19.65 6.47
C GLY A 82 3.16 20.24 5.18
N ALA A 83 4.31 19.76 4.69
CA ALA A 83 4.84 20.13 3.39
C ALA A 83 4.14 19.32 2.27
N LYS A 84 3.99 19.95 1.11
CA LYS A 84 3.52 19.28 -0.11
C LYS A 84 4.68 18.56 -0.79
N PRO A 85 4.45 17.39 -1.41
CA PRO A 85 5.43 16.76 -2.30
C PRO A 85 5.80 17.70 -3.44
N ASP A 86 7.10 17.80 -3.72
CA ASP A 86 7.64 18.52 -4.86
C ASP A 86 8.12 17.56 -5.97
N GLY A 87 8.19 16.25 -5.68
CA GLY A 87 8.64 15.22 -6.61
C GLY A 87 10.15 15.15 -6.77
N ASP A 88 10.91 15.96 -6.05
CA ASP A 88 12.37 16.05 -6.12
C ASP A 88 12.99 15.77 -4.74
N LYS A 89 12.72 16.63 -3.76
CA LYS A 89 13.21 16.47 -2.38
C LYS A 89 12.41 15.42 -1.61
N CYS A 90 11.12 15.30 -1.94
CA CYS A 90 10.24 14.30 -1.36
C CYS A 90 9.04 14.03 -2.28
N THR A 91 8.49 12.82 -2.20
CA THR A 91 7.52 12.31 -3.18
C THR A 91 6.14 12.03 -2.59
N PHE A 92 6.02 11.94 -1.27
CA PHE A 92 4.72 11.78 -0.62
C PHE A 92 4.63 12.49 0.73
N SER A 93 3.42 12.89 1.07
CA SER A 93 3.06 13.33 2.41
C SER A 93 1.79 12.62 2.84
N TYR A 94 1.51 12.63 4.14
CA TYR A 94 0.29 12.07 4.67
C TYR A 94 -0.28 12.96 5.76
N LYS A 95 -1.58 12.83 5.97
CA LYS A 95 -2.30 13.42 7.09
C LYS A 95 -3.02 12.31 7.83
N ILE A 96 -2.83 12.28 9.15
CA ILE A 96 -3.60 11.40 10.02
C ILE A 96 -4.98 12.04 10.19
N LEU A 97 -6.03 11.33 9.78
CA LEU A 97 -7.40 11.83 9.92
C LEU A 97 -8.02 11.42 11.26
N GLY A 98 -7.59 10.31 11.84
CA GLY A 98 -8.16 9.78 13.07
C GLY A 98 -7.71 8.34 13.31
N TYR A 99 -8.44 7.65 14.18
CA TYR A 99 -8.24 6.23 14.49
C TYR A 99 -9.59 5.54 14.61
N LEU A 100 -9.58 4.22 14.57
CA LEU A 100 -10.75 3.40 14.82
C LEU A 100 -10.31 2.20 15.67
N ASN A 101 -11.04 1.94 16.75
CA ASN A 101 -10.79 0.75 17.57
C ASN A 101 -11.34 -0.48 16.84
N ILE A 102 -10.49 -1.47 16.60
CA ILE A 102 -10.88 -2.67 15.86
C ILE A 102 -11.95 -3.47 16.61
N ASP A 103 -11.91 -3.50 17.94
CA ASP A 103 -12.88 -4.20 18.78
C ASP A 103 -14.31 -3.67 18.59
N ASP A 104 -14.44 -2.35 18.37
CA ASP A 104 -15.72 -1.71 18.04
C ASP A 104 -16.18 -2.06 16.63
N LEU A 105 -15.26 -2.12 15.66
CA LEU A 105 -15.60 -2.44 14.27
C LEU A 105 -16.04 -3.89 14.11
N VAL A 106 -15.36 -4.82 14.76
CA VAL A 106 -15.67 -6.25 14.64
C VAL A 106 -16.82 -6.67 15.55
N GLY A 107 -17.26 -5.79 16.45
CA GLY A 107 -18.44 -5.97 17.31
C GLY A 107 -18.16 -6.60 18.67
N ILE A 108 -16.89 -6.77 19.07
CA ILE A 108 -16.52 -7.32 20.39
C ILE A 108 -17.11 -6.47 21.52
N THR A 109 -17.10 -5.14 21.39
CA THR A 109 -17.66 -4.26 22.41
C THR A 109 -19.19 -4.29 22.44
N GLU A 110 -19.85 -4.52 21.29
CA GLU A 110 -21.30 -4.73 21.21
C GLU A 110 -21.74 -6.05 21.86
N MET A 111 -20.85 -7.05 21.92
CA MET A 111 -21.07 -8.30 22.65
C MET A 111 -20.93 -8.14 24.18
N GLY A 112 -20.60 -6.94 24.68
CA GLY A 112 -20.50 -6.64 26.11
C GLY A 112 -19.09 -6.78 26.71
N TYR A 113 -18.08 -7.04 25.89
CA TYR A 113 -16.68 -7.11 26.35
C TYR A 113 -16.01 -5.74 26.28
N SER A 114 -15.08 -5.47 27.20
CA SER A 114 -14.36 -4.19 27.21
C SER A 114 -13.31 -4.08 26.11
N ASN A 115 -12.79 -5.21 25.63
CA ASN A 115 -11.79 -5.33 24.56
C ASN A 115 -11.62 -6.80 24.14
N TYR A 116 -10.80 -7.02 23.11
CA TYR A 116 -10.40 -8.34 22.62
C TYR A 116 -9.86 -9.27 23.72
N THR A 117 -9.07 -8.75 24.67
CA THR A 117 -8.48 -9.58 25.74
C THR A 117 -9.57 -10.16 26.64
N ALA A 118 -10.52 -9.35 27.08
CA ALA A 118 -11.65 -9.82 27.90
C ALA A 118 -12.52 -10.83 27.16
N PHE A 119 -12.74 -10.64 25.86
CA PHE A 119 -13.44 -11.59 25.01
C PHE A 119 -12.73 -12.95 24.95
N CYS A 120 -11.41 -12.96 24.76
CA CYS A 120 -10.63 -14.20 24.72
C CYS A 120 -10.47 -14.87 26.08
N GLU A 121 -10.34 -14.12 27.17
CA GLU A 121 -10.27 -14.66 28.54
C GLU A 121 -11.56 -15.37 28.96
N ASP A 122 -12.71 -14.94 28.43
CA ASP A 122 -14.00 -15.62 28.61
C ASP A 122 -14.22 -16.79 27.63
N GLY A 123 -13.18 -17.17 26.87
CA GLY A 123 -13.21 -18.30 25.93
C GLY A 123 -13.68 -17.94 24.51
N GLY A 124 -13.86 -16.65 24.20
CA GLY A 124 -14.21 -16.18 22.86
C GLY A 124 -13.09 -16.38 21.83
N VAL A 125 -13.48 -16.75 20.61
CA VAL A 125 -12.57 -16.93 19.47
C VAL A 125 -12.93 -15.94 18.37
N GLU A 126 -12.07 -14.96 18.13
CA GLU A 126 -12.35 -13.94 17.09
C GLU A 126 -12.19 -14.54 15.70
N PHE A 127 -11.06 -15.22 15.47
CA PHE A 127 -10.77 -15.87 14.19
C PHE A 127 -9.78 -17.02 14.38
N LYS A 128 -10.25 -18.23 14.08
CA LYS A 128 -9.47 -19.46 14.06
C LYS A 128 -9.69 -20.12 12.71
N ALA A 129 -8.62 -20.21 11.92
CA ALA A 129 -8.66 -20.76 10.58
C ALA A 129 -7.32 -21.40 10.22
N SER A 130 -7.36 -22.39 9.32
CA SER A 130 -6.18 -22.94 8.67
C SER A 130 -5.95 -22.29 7.30
N ASN A 131 -4.72 -21.86 7.02
CA ASN A 131 -4.35 -21.32 5.72
C ASN A 131 -4.05 -22.47 4.75
N SER A 132 -4.77 -22.52 3.61
CA SER A 132 -4.62 -23.56 2.58
C SER A 132 -3.63 -23.18 1.47
N GLY A 133 -2.98 -22.02 1.57
CA GLY A 133 -2.18 -21.40 0.50
C GLY A 133 -3.04 -20.65 -0.52
N SER A 134 -4.33 -20.98 -0.63
CA SER A 134 -5.31 -20.34 -1.51
C SER A 134 -6.51 -19.76 -0.75
N GLY A 135 -6.33 -19.45 0.54
CA GLY A 135 -7.38 -18.92 1.40
C GLY A 135 -7.33 -19.45 2.81
N PHE A 136 -8.44 -19.26 3.52
CA PHE A 136 -8.63 -19.72 4.89
C PHE A 136 -9.84 -20.65 4.99
N ASP A 137 -9.61 -21.82 5.60
CA ASP A 137 -10.68 -22.69 6.07
C ASP A 137 -11.00 -22.30 7.52
N VAL A 138 -12.13 -21.62 7.71
CA VAL A 138 -12.52 -21.08 9.02
C VAL A 138 -13.10 -22.19 9.89
N GLU A 139 -12.48 -22.42 11.05
CA GLU A 139 -12.95 -23.36 12.06
C GLU A 139 -13.95 -22.69 13.01
N GLU A 140 -13.61 -21.49 13.47
CA GLU A 140 -14.39 -20.73 14.43
C GLU A 140 -14.08 -19.24 14.25
N SER A 141 -15.11 -18.40 14.26
CA SER A 141 -14.92 -16.95 14.20
C SER A 141 -16.17 -16.23 14.68
N ILE A 142 -16.01 -14.96 15.01
CA ILE A 142 -17.14 -14.03 15.07
C ILE A 142 -17.73 -13.80 13.67
N ASP A 143 -18.97 -13.29 13.62
CA ASP A 143 -19.70 -13.09 12.36
C ASP A 143 -18.95 -12.16 11.39
N PHE A 144 -18.23 -11.16 11.92
CA PHE A 144 -17.44 -10.24 11.11
C PHE A 144 -16.44 -10.98 10.21
N TRP A 145 -15.79 -12.05 10.69
CA TRP A 145 -14.74 -12.77 9.95
C TRP A 145 -15.18 -14.08 9.27
N LYS A 146 -16.45 -14.44 9.38
CA LYS A 146 -17.00 -15.76 8.98
C LYS A 146 -16.76 -16.17 7.52
N LYS A 147 -16.63 -15.20 6.62
CA LYS A 147 -16.43 -15.42 5.18
C LYS A 147 -15.25 -14.59 4.66
N PRO A 148 -14.00 -15.00 4.91
CA PRO A 148 -12.82 -14.21 4.53
C PRO A 148 -12.54 -14.24 3.02
N GLY A 149 -12.93 -15.33 2.34
CA GLY A 149 -12.78 -15.52 0.90
C GLY A 149 -13.93 -14.97 0.04
N ASP A 150 -14.91 -14.30 0.64
CA ASP A 150 -16.11 -13.80 -0.04
C ASP A 150 -15.97 -12.29 -0.29
N GLU A 151 -15.94 -11.90 -1.56
CA GLU A 151 -15.72 -10.52 -2.02
C GLU A 151 -16.81 -9.55 -1.54
N ASP A 152 -18.07 -10.00 -1.48
CA ASP A 152 -19.19 -9.19 -0.98
C ASP A 152 -19.06 -8.97 0.53
N ALA A 153 -18.69 -10.01 1.28
CA ALA A 153 -18.40 -9.89 2.70
C ALA A 153 -17.24 -8.92 2.95
N ASN A 154 -16.16 -8.99 2.16
CA ASN A 154 -15.03 -8.06 2.24
C ASN A 154 -15.42 -6.62 1.91
N SER A 155 -16.22 -6.41 0.87
CA SER A 155 -16.76 -5.09 0.50
C SER A 155 -17.66 -4.52 1.61
N ASN A 156 -18.46 -5.37 2.25
CA ASN A 156 -19.29 -4.99 3.40
C ASN A 156 -18.45 -4.63 4.63
N ARG A 157 -17.33 -5.32 4.89
CA ARG A 157 -16.38 -4.96 5.97
C ARG A 157 -15.79 -3.57 5.75
N THR A 158 -15.33 -3.26 4.54
CA THR A 158 -14.83 -1.92 4.20
C THR A 158 -15.91 -0.86 4.38
N SER A 159 -17.14 -1.15 3.94
CA SER A 159 -18.29 -0.25 4.10
C SER A 159 -18.63 -0.01 5.58
N ALA A 160 -18.58 -1.06 6.41
CA ALA A 160 -18.77 -0.96 7.86
C ALA A 160 -17.69 -0.08 8.51
N MET A 161 -16.42 -0.25 8.12
CA MET A 161 -15.31 0.57 8.60
C MET A 161 -15.51 2.05 8.24
N VAL A 162 -15.82 2.37 6.99
CA VAL A 162 -16.07 3.76 6.55
C VAL A 162 -17.24 4.37 7.30
N LYS A 163 -18.34 3.62 7.45
CA LYS A 163 -19.54 4.06 8.17
C LYS A 163 -19.27 4.34 9.64
N LEU A 164 -18.61 3.42 10.34
CA LEU A 164 -18.26 3.58 11.75
C LEU A 164 -17.29 4.74 11.95
N TYR A 165 -16.24 4.83 11.14
CA TYR A 165 -15.28 5.93 11.20
C TYR A 165 -15.95 7.29 11.04
N ASN A 166 -16.79 7.47 10.01
CA ASN A 166 -17.46 8.75 9.78
C ASN A 166 -18.50 9.10 10.85
N LYS A 167 -19.17 8.10 11.44
CA LYS A 167 -20.03 8.29 12.62
C LYS A 167 -19.22 8.82 13.80
N LEU A 168 -18.05 8.23 14.07
CA LEU A 168 -17.17 8.65 15.18
C LEU A 168 -16.58 10.05 14.93
N ALA A 169 -16.11 10.33 13.72
CA ALA A 169 -15.54 11.63 13.36
C ALA A 169 -16.56 12.77 13.37
N SER A 170 -17.86 12.46 13.26
CA SER A 170 -18.95 13.44 13.35
C SER A 170 -19.45 13.66 14.78
N ASN A 171 -18.96 12.90 15.76
CA ASN A 171 -19.38 12.98 17.15
C ASN A 171 -18.56 14.01 17.93
N ASP A 172 -19.19 14.78 18.81
CA ASP A 172 -18.55 15.87 19.56
C ASP A 172 -17.43 15.40 20.52
N THR A 173 -17.38 14.10 20.83
CA THR A 173 -16.34 13.49 21.66
C THR A 173 -15.01 13.24 20.92
N SER A 174 -15.00 13.36 19.59
CA SER A 174 -13.86 13.02 18.73
C SER A 174 -13.20 14.26 18.13
N SER A 175 -12.90 15.28 18.94
CA SER A 175 -12.46 16.61 18.49
C SER A 175 -11.23 16.62 17.59
N ASN A 176 -10.42 15.55 17.59
CA ASN A 176 -9.20 15.42 16.79
C ASN A 176 -9.39 14.55 15.54
N MET A 177 -10.58 13.98 15.33
CA MET A 177 -10.89 13.19 14.15
C MET A 177 -11.49 14.06 13.05
N MET A 178 -11.11 13.79 11.82
CA MET A 178 -11.68 14.39 10.63
C MET A 178 -12.45 13.34 9.83
N PRO A 179 -13.65 13.66 9.31
CA PRO A 179 -14.39 12.73 8.46
C PRO A 179 -13.59 12.40 7.20
N LEU A 180 -13.79 11.20 6.66
CA LEU A 180 -13.24 10.82 5.37
C LEU A 180 -13.84 11.73 4.29
N PRO A 181 -13.03 12.34 3.41
CA PRO A 181 -13.56 13.08 2.28
C PRO A 181 -14.37 12.14 1.37
N SER A 182 -15.49 12.59 0.81
CA SER A 182 -16.21 11.77 -0.16
C SER A 182 -15.37 11.54 -1.41
N VAL A 183 -15.63 10.46 -2.14
CA VAL A 183 -14.91 10.14 -3.38
C VAL A 183 -15.03 11.30 -4.37
N GLU A 184 -16.17 11.96 -4.47
CA GLU A 184 -16.39 13.10 -5.36
C GLU A 184 -15.51 14.30 -4.95
N LYS A 185 -15.40 14.57 -3.64
CA LYS A 185 -14.52 15.63 -3.13
C LYS A 185 -13.05 15.31 -3.41
N LEU A 186 -12.65 14.04 -3.25
CA LEU A 186 -11.29 13.62 -3.59
C LEU A 186 -11.04 13.77 -5.09
N THR A 187 -11.94 13.29 -5.94
CA THR A 187 -11.80 13.37 -7.40
C THR A 187 -11.73 14.82 -7.87
N ALA A 188 -12.52 15.72 -7.28
CA ALA A 188 -12.49 17.15 -7.61
C ALA A 188 -11.22 17.87 -7.11
N ALA A 189 -10.61 17.40 -6.01
CA ALA A 189 -9.39 17.99 -5.46
C ALA A 189 -8.10 17.50 -6.16
N ASN A 190 -8.17 16.36 -6.86
CA ASN A 190 -7.05 15.81 -7.60
C ASN A 190 -6.92 16.43 -9.01
N PRO A 191 -5.69 16.58 -9.54
CA PRO A 191 -5.47 17.00 -10.92
C PRO A 191 -6.12 16.04 -11.90
N LYS A 192 -6.40 16.50 -13.12
CA LYS A 192 -7.06 15.65 -14.12
C LYS A 192 -6.20 14.45 -14.47
N CYS A 193 -6.81 13.33 -14.81
CA CYS A 193 -6.03 12.10 -15.03
C CYS A 193 -5.02 12.21 -16.18
N TYR A 194 -5.35 12.96 -17.23
CA TYR A 194 -4.42 13.23 -18.33
C TYR A 194 -3.24 14.13 -17.95
N GLU A 195 -3.31 14.85 -16.81
CA GLU A 195 -2.21 15.66 -16.28
C GLU A 195 -1.20 14.80 -15.50
N ASN A 196 -1.68 13.69 -14.92
CA ASN A 196 -0.87 12.83 -14.06
C ASN A 196 -0.44 11.51 -14.72
N SER A 197 -1.02 11.14 -15.86
CA SER A 197 -0.73 9.88 -16.55
C SER A 197 -0.71 10.05 -18.06
N LYS A 198 0.45 9.75 -18.66
CA LYS A 198 0.64 9.74 -20.12
C LYS A 198 -0.34 8.81 -20.83
N ALA A 199 -0.66 7.66 -20.23
CA ALA A 199 -1.65 6.72 -20.78
C ALA A 199 -3.06 7.34 -20.87
N CYS A 200 -3.40 8.23 -19.93
CA CYS A 200 -4.67 8.95 -19.94
C CYS A 200 -4.69 10.09 -20.96
N THR A 201 -3.54 10.69 -21.26
CA THR A 201 -3.43 11.72 -22.30
C THR A 201 -3.79 11.19 -23.69
N THR A 202 -3.44 9.94 -23.99
CA THR A 202 -3.67 9.31 -25.30
C THR A 202 -4.92 8.43 -25.36
N SER A 203 -5.70 8.34 -24.28
CA SER A 203 -6.87 7.46 -24.20
C SER A 203 -8.04 7.99 -25.03
N GLN A 204 -8.59 7.14 -25.91
CA GLN A 204 -9.76 7.48 -26.75
C GLN A 204 -11.00 7.86 -25.92
N HIS A 205 -11.20 7.19 -24.79
CA HIS A 205 -12.34 7.43 -23.91
C HIS A 205 -11.96 8.19 -22.64
N GLY A 206 -10.71 8.65 -22.54
CA GLY A 206 -10.22 9.34 -21.36
C GLY A 206 -9.97 8.41 -20.17
N CYS A 207 -9.92 8.99 -18.99
CA CYS A 207 -9.70 8.30 -17.72
C CYS A 207 -10.59 8.83 -16.62
N SER A 208 -10.80 8.03 -15.57
CA SER A 208 -11.61 8.37 -14.41
C SER A 208 -10.98 7.94 -13.08
N ARG A 209 -11.57 8.42 -11.98
CA ARG A 209 -11.30 8.01 -10.59
C ARG A 209 -12.62 7.71 -9.90
N THR A 210 -12.73 6.55 -9.28
CA THR A 210 -14.00 6.05 -8.73
C THR A 210 -13.92 5.58 -7.27
N LEU A 211 -12.72 5.47 -6.70
CA LEU A 211 -12.51 4.91 -5.35
C LEU A 211 -11.63 5.82 -4.49
N TYR A 212 -11.57 5.56 -3.18
CA TYR A 212 -10.72 6.30 -2.23
C TYR A 212 -9.23 6.27 -2.57
N SER A 213 -8.76 5.26 -3.32
CA SER A 213 -7.37 5.19 -3.79
C SER A 213 -7.00 6.27 -4.80
N GLN A 214 -8.01 6.86 -5.48
CA GLN A 214 -7.83 7.97 -6.43
C GLN A 214 -6.83 7.67 -7.56
N ILE A 215 -6.67 6.39 -7.90
CA ILE A 215 -5.87 5.95 -9.04
C ILE A 215 -6.64 6.24 -10.33
N CYS A 216 -5.94 6.81 -11.32
CA CYS A 216 -6.50 7.00 -12.66
C CYS A 216 -6.64 5.68 -13.40
N ALA A 217 -7.84 5.36 -13.84
CA ALA A 217 -8.13 4.19 -14.66
C ALA A 217 -8.53 4.63 -16.07
N VAL A 218 -7.97 3.96 -17.09
CA VAL A 218 -8.36 4.15 -18.49
C VAL A 218 -9.78 3.65 -18.69
N CYS A 219 -10.63 4.49 -19.26
CA CYS A 219 -12.02 4.13 -19.53
C CYS A 219 -12.14 3.20 -20.73
N LYS A 220 -12.97 2.16 -20.60
CA LYS A 220 -13.27 1.22 -21.70
C LYS A 220 -14.26 1.79 -22.72
N SER A 221 -15.05 2.77 -22.33
CA SER A 221 -16.05 3.44 -23.15
C SER A 221 -16.25 4.87 -22.64
N SER A 222 -16.77 5.74 -23.50
CA SER A 222 -17.18 7.09 -23.08
C SER A 222 -18.30 6.99 -22.05
N GLY A 223 -18.25 7.83 -21.02
CA GLY A 223 -19.23 7.82 -19.93
C GLY A 223 -18.92 8.87 -18.87
N ASP A 224 -19.78 8.93 -17.86
CA ASP A 224 -19.64 9.90 -16.78
C ASP A 224 -18.32 9.69 -16.01
N GLY A 225 -17.60 10.80 -15.78
CA GLY A 225 -16.30 10.80 -15.11
C GLY A 225 -15.10 10.39 -15.98
N CYS A 226 -15.32 9.94 -17.22
CA CYS A 226 -14.28 9.60 -18.17
C CYS A 226 -13.82 10.83 -18.96
N GLU A 227 -12.79 11.49 -18.46
CA GLU A 227 -12.32 12.77 -19.01
C GLU A 227 -11.21 12.57 -20.04
N ILE A 228 -11.44 13.09 -21.25
CA ILE A 228 -10.49 13.06 -22.37
C ILE A 228 -9.59 14.29 -22.28
N ALA A 229 -8.30 14.10 -22.57
CA ALA A 229 -7.36 15.22 -22.68
C ALA A 229 -7.80 16.19 -23.80
N PRO A 230 -7.82 17.50 -23.55
CA PRO A 230 -8.03 18.48 -24.61
C PRO A 230 -6.97 18.32 -25.71
N SER A 231 -7.34 18.56 -26.97
CA SER A 231 -6.39 18.47 -28.10
C SER A 231 -5.20 19.43 -27.99
N SER A 232 -5.32 20.47 -27.17
CA SER A 232 -4.26 21.43 -26.86
C SER A 232 -3.29 20.96 -25.77
N PHE A 233 -3.61 19.89 -25.04
CA PHE A 233 -2.77 19.39 -23.95
C PHE A 233 -1.73 18.39 -24.50
N SER A 234 -0.48 18.56 -24.09
CA SER A 234 0.58 17.58 -24.31
C SER A 234 1.18 17.21 -22.97
N PHE A 235 1.36 15.91 -22.74
CA PHE A 235 2.06 15.43 -21.55
C PHE A 235 3.52 15.91 -21.61
N PRO A 236 4.10 16.40 -20.50
CA PRO A 236 5.48 16.87 -20.49
C PRO A 236 6.46 15.72 -20.73
N ASP A 237 7.55 16.01 -21.44
CA ASP A 237 8.65 15.06 -21.55
C ASP A 237 9.41 14.99 -20.22
N LEU A 238 9.51 13.77 -19.67
CA LEU A 238 10.20 13.52 -18.42
C LEU A 238 11.63 13.05 -18.72
N THR A 239 12.61 13.65 -18.04
CA THR A 239 14.01 13.22 -18.11
C THR A 239 14.22 12.05 -17.16
N LEU A 240 14.64 10.89 -17.69
CA LEU A 240 15.03 9.75 -16.87
C LEU A 240 16.37 10.00 -16.19
N SER A 241 16.53 9.48 -14.98
CA SER A 241 17.82 9.46 -14.30
C SER A 241 18.77 8.54 -15.05
N THR A 242 20.02 8.98 -15.25
CA THR A 242 21.03 8.20 -15.98
C THR A 242 21.81 7.29 -15.04
N HIS A 243 22.29 6.14 -15.53
CA HIS A 243 23.15 5.25 -14.75
C HIS A 243 24.39 5.99 -14.26
N SER A 244 24.70 5.85 -12.97
CA SER A 244 25.94 6.37 -12.39
C SER A 244 27.13 5.46 -12.73
N SER A 245 27.44 5.33 -14.03
CA SER A 245 28.69 4.75 -14.53
C SER A 245 28.90 5.05 -16.01
N SER A 246 29.49 6.21 -16.30
CA SER A 246 30.78 6.32 -17.02
C SER A 246 31.02 7.76 -17.49
N SER A 247 31.85 8.48 -16.75
CA SER A 247 32.64 9.57 -17.30
C SER A 247 33.70 8.99 -18.26
N SER A 248 33.34 8.77 -19.52
CA SER A 248 34.26 8.83 -20.67
C SER A 248 33.52 8.70 -22.00
N SER A 249 33.39 9.84 -22.69
CA SER A 249 33.38 10.01 -24.16
C SER A 249 33.08 8.80 -25.04
N SER A 250 31.96 8.84 -25.77
CA SER A 250 31.89 8.96 -27.24
C SER A 250 30.51 8.51 -27.76
N GLU A 251 30.01 9.25 -28.75
CA GLU A 251 28.77 8.98 -29.47
C GLU A 251 28.71 7.55 -30.03
N SER A 252 27.62 6.85 -29.74
CA SER A 252 27.10 5.78 -30.60
C SER A 252 25.67 5.48 -30.16
N SER A 253 24.70 5.93 -30.96
CA SER A 253 23.31 5.47 -30.89
C SER A 253 23.25 3.94 -30.85
N ARG A 254 22.65 3.40 -29.80
CA ARG A 254 22.12 2.05 -29.76
C ARG A 254 20.74 2.12 -29.14
N ASP A 255 19.74 1.87 -29.97
CA ASP A 255 18.37 1.65 -29.56
C ASP A 255 18.33 0.60 -28.45
N VAL A 256 17.87 1.00 -27.27
CA VAL A 256 17.45 0.06 -26.24
C VAL A 256 15.96 -0.13 -26.46
N ASP A 257 15.59 -1.30 -26.98
CA ASP A 257 14.21 -1.77 -27.03
C ASP A 257 13.63 -1.77 -25.62
N ILE A 258 12.87 -0.71 -25.31
CA ILE A 258 12.03 -0.66 -24.11
C ILE A 258 10.83 -1.56 -24.38
N LEU A 259 10.69 -2.56 -23.51
CA LEU A 259 9.53 -3.43 -23.36
C LEU A 259 8.23 -2.65 -23.51
N ASN A 260 7.59 -2.86 -24.65
CA ASN A 260 6.24 -2.45 -24.94
C ASN A 260 5.29 -3.29 -24.08
N SER A 261 5.01 -2.87 -22.84
CA SER A 261 4.05 -3.56 -21.97
C SER A 261 2.63 -3.09 -22.29
N SER A 262 2.21 -3.35 -23.52
CA SER A 262 0.81 -3.53 -23.89
C SER A 262 0.57 -5.03 -23.93
N ASP A 263 0.47 -5.69 -22.78
CA ASP A 263 -0.09 -7.03 -22.70
C ASP A 263 -0.58 -7.35 -21.29
N THR A 264 -1.84 -7.77 -21.25
CA THR A 264 -2.51 -8.48 -20.18
C THR A 264 -1.67 -9.66 -19.69
N ALA A 265 -0.88 -9.46 -18.63
CA ALA A 265 -0.19 -10.55 -17.93
C ALA A 265 -1.04 -10.99 -16.73
N VAL A 266 -1.93 -11.96 -16.97
CA VAL A 266 -2.38 -12.87 -15.92
C VAL A 266 -1.15 -13.63 -15.44
N SER A 267 -0.55 -13.19 -14.33
CA SER A 267 0.44 -14.00 -13.62
C SER A 267 -0.30 -15.11 -12.87
N LYS A 268 -0.39 -16.27 -13.50
CA LYS A 268 -0.49 -17.55 -12.79
C LYS A 268 0.92 -17.93 -12.35
N ASP A 269 1.33 -17.51 -11.16
CA ASP A 269 2.25 -18.32 -10.38
C ASP A 269 1.91 -18.15 -8.90
N GLY A 270 1.27 -19.19 -8.36
CA GLY A 270 1.03 -19.30 -6.93
C GLY A 270 2.37 -19.56 -6.26
N GLY A 271 2.76 -18.68 -5.35
CA GLY A 271 3.93 -18.87 -4.51
C GLY A 271 3.86 -20.22 -3.80
N LYS A 272 4.62 -21.19 -4.30
CA LYS A 272 4.92 -22.42 -3.58
C LYS A 272 5.80 -22.06 -2.40
N ALA A 273 5.30 -22.31 -1.20
CA ALA A 273 6.14 -22.42 -0.01
C ALA A 273 7.22 -23.50 -0.26
N LEU A 274 8.48 -23.13 -0.10
CA LEU A 274 9.59 -24.09 -0.08
C LEU A 274 9.99 -24.41 1.37
N PRO A 275 10.47 -25.65 1.61
CA PRO A 275 10.32 -26.35 2.88
C PRO A 275 11.40 -26.01 3.91
N ASP A 276 11.01 -26.14 5.16
CA ASP A 276 11.86 -26.01 6.33
C ASP A 276 12.86 -27.18 6.42
N SER A 277 14.16 -26.87 6.29
CA SER A 277 15.23 -27.86 6.39
C SER A 277 15.48 -28.23 7.85
N SER A 278 15.02 -29.41 8.23
CA SER A 278 15.24 -30.00 9.54
C SER A 278 16.67 -30.55 9.67
N SER A 279 17.45 -30.02 10.62
CA SER A 279 18.58 -30.72 11.20
C SER A 279 18.33 -30.99 12.69
N LYS A 280 18.36 -32.28 13.04
CA LYS A 280 18.10 -32.82 14.37
C LYS A 280 19.24 -32.47 15.33
N SER A 281 18.93 -31.94 16.51
CA SER A 281 19.58 -32.38 17.75
C SER A 281 18.59 -32.32 18.92
N LYS A 282 18.61 -33.37 19.75
CA LYS A 282 17.74 -33.57 20.91
C LYS A 282 18.27 -32.76 22.10
N ASN A 283 17.39 -32.08 22.84
CA ASN A 283 17.23 -32.28 24.29
C ASN A 283 16.04 -31.49 24.87
N ARG A 284 15.38 -32.11 25.86
CA ARG A 284 14.28 -31.59 26.68
C ARG A 284 14.69 -30.35 27.49
N SER A 285 13.79 -29.38 27.66
CA SER A 285 13.22 -28.99 28.97
C SER A 285 12.26 -27.79 28.83
N SER A 286 11.23 -27.76 29.69
CA SER A 286 10.22 -26.71 29.82
C SER A 286 10.80 -25.33 30.14
N SER A 287 10.19 -24.25 29.62
CA SER A 287 9.72 -23.08 30.39
C SER A 287 9.18 -21.95 29.48
N ALA A 288 8.11 -21.31 30.00
CA ALA A 288 7.55 -19.99 29.77
C ALA A 288 8.09 -19.13 28.61
N VAL A 289 7.18 -18.76 27.69
CA VAL A 289 7.40 -17.65 26.74
C VAL A 289 6.81 -16.37 27.35
N THR A 290 7.69 -15.47 27.75
CA THR A 290 7.39 -14.06 27.99
C THR A 290 7.17 -13.40 26.63
N VAL A 291 5.94 -12.98 26.31
CA VAL A 291 5.69 -12.15 25.12
C VAL A 291 5.44 -10.72 25.59
N THR A 292 6.39 -9.83 25.28
CA THR A 292 6.20 -8.38 25.29
C THR A 292 5.21 -7.99 24.21
N ILE A 293 4.04 -7.49 24.63
CA ILE A 293 2.94 -7.01 23.79
C ILE A 293 3.21 -5.54 23.44
N VAL A 294 3.15 -5.20 22.15
CA VAL A 294 2.99 -3.82 21.67
C VAL A 294 1.62 -3.76 20.98
N PRO A 295 0.73 -2.81 21.32
CA PRO A 295 -0.57 -2.69 20.65
C PRO A 295 -0.39 -2.17 19.22
N SER A 296 -0.94 -2.90 18.25
CA SER A 296 -0.92 -2.53 16.83
C SER A 296 -2.06 -1.54 16.54
N ILE A 297 -1.71 -0.26 16.38
CA ILE A 297 -2.60 0.80 15.89
C ILE A 297 -2.66 0.71 14.36
N VAL A 298 -3.85 0.54 13.78
CA VAL A 298 -4.07 0.68 12.33
C VAL A 298 -4.30 2.16 12.01
N ILE A 299 -3.32 2.79 11.36
CA ILE A 299 -3.38 4.20 10.94
C ILE A 299 -3.97 4.25 9.54
N LEU A 300 -5.15 4.88 9.39
CA LEU A 300 -5.77 5.12 8.08
C LEU A 300 -5.09 6.35 7.44
N LEU A 301 -4.30 6.12 6.39
CA LEU A 301 -3.57 7.14 5.64
C LEU A 301 -4.35 7.48 4.37
N THR A 302 -4.73 8.74 4.18
CA THR A 302 -5.23 9.23 2.89
C THR A 302 -4.15 10.06 2.21
N LEU A 303 -3.82 9.69 0.97
CA LEU A 303 -2.94 10.45 0.08
C LEU A 303 -3.69 11.70 -0.41
N VAL A 304 -3.19 12.89 -0.09
CA VAL A 304 -3.72 14.14 -0.65
C VAL A 304 -2.70 14.65 -1.66
N ALA A 305 -2.92 14.34 -2.94
CA ALA A 305 -2.26 15.08 -4.01
C ALA A 305 -3.10 16.34 -4.29
N SER A 306 -2.60 17.51 -3.90
CA SER A 306 -3.25 18.78 -4.21
C SER A 306 -2.23 19.84 -4.63
N LEU A 307 -2.21 20.10 -5.94
CA LEU A 307 -1.46 21.13 -6.65
C LEU A 307 -1.96 22.54 -6.32
N VAL A 308 -1.01 23.48 -6.21
CA VAL A 308 -0.96 24.65 -7.09
C VAL A 308 0.34 24.50 -7.86
#